data_AF-A0A939IEB0-F1
#
_entry.id   AF-A0A939IEB0-F1
#
_cell.length_a   1.000
_cell.length_b   1.000
_cell.length_c   1.000
_cell.angle_alpha   90.00
_cell.angle_beta   90.00
_cell.angle_gamma   90.00
#
_symmetry.space_group_name_H-M   'P 1'
#
loop_
_entity.id
_entity.type
_entity.pdbx_description
1 polymer ?
#
loop_
_entity_poly.entity_id
_entity_poly.type
_entity_poly.pdbx_seq_one_letter_code
_entity_poly.pdbx_strand_id
1 'polypeptide(L)'
;MGFWEEDSIEYETFKKYEYALSAIGVDFGREDVKDILEVCCFGLEDALKAVIAYWIWLQQQEKPMEYPSAVLIRALNEQWKPKNWCEEWFGLPQLQSQGQRWYESATKIWGYDLRNHTVANIAYDRGKEYIVFTNGKKLLVETAWRWGWERVLNYATI
;
A
#
# COMPACT_ATOMS: atom_id res chain seq x y z
N MET A 1 -8.29 9.85 13.17
CA MET A 1 -9.29 8.79 13.37
C MET A 1 -9.17 7.86 12.18
N GLY A 2 -8.92 6.58 12.42
CA GLY A 2 -8.99 5.56 11.37
C GLY A 2 -10.44 5.14 11.17
N PHE A 3 -10.80 4.80 9.93
CA PHE A 3 -12.16 4.40 9.53
C PHE A 3 -12.60 3.09 10.16
N TRP A 4 -11.63 2.28 10.55
CA TRP A 4 -11.79 0.95 11.14
C TRP A 4 -10.81 0.76 12.29
N GLU A 5 -11.10 -0.20 13.16
CA GLU A 5 -10.15 -0.65 14.20
C GLU A 5 -8.92 -1.27 13.53
N GLU A 6 -7.73 -1.09 14.13
CA GLU A 6 -6.46 -1.56 13.54
C GLU A 6 -6.41 -3.09 13.34
N ASP A 7 -7.22 -3.84 14.08
CA ASP A 7 -7.31 -5.31 14.00
C ASP A 7 -8.49 -5.78 13.12
N SER A 8 -9.18 -4.87 12.42
CA SER A 8 -10.33 -5.23 11.57
C SER A 8 -9.89 -5.76 10.20
N ILE A 9 -10.69 -6.66 9.62
CA ILE A 9 -10.44 -7.22 8.29
C ILE A 9 -10.45 -6.12 7.22
N GLU A 10 -11.32 -5.13 7.37
CA GLU A 10 -11.43 -3.98 6.48
C GLU A 10 -10.15 -3.12 6.53
N TYR A 11 -9.60 -2.91 7.73
CA TYR A 11 -8.35 -2.18 7.91
C TYR A 11 -7.18 -2.90 7.23
N GLU A 12 -7.00 -4.20 7.50
CA GLU A 12 -5.95 -5.01 6.87
C GLU A 12 -6.09 -5.01 5.34
N THR A 13 -7.32 -5.17 4.85
CA THR A 13 -7.65 -5.16 3.42
C THR A 13 -7.27 -3.83 2.82
N PHE A 14 -7.74 -2.71 3.40
CA PHE A 14 -7.43 -1.37 2.93
C PHE A 14 -5.92 -1.13 2.89
N LYS A 15 -5.19 -1.47 3.96
CA LYS A 15 -3.73 -1.28 4.06
C LYS A 15 -2.97 -2.01 2.96
N LYS A 16 -3.45 -3.16 2.49
CA LYS A 16 -2.86 -3.89 1.36
C LYS A 16 -2.88 -3.08 0.05
N TYR A 17 -3.90 -2.25 -0.18
CA TYR A 17 -4.09 -1.50 -1.43
C TYR A 17 -3.82 0.01 -1.30
N GLU A 18 -3.76 0.55 -0.09
CA GLU A 18 -3.64 1.97 0.22
C GLU A 18 -2.48 2.63 -0.55
N TYR A 19 -1.31 2.01 -0.55
CA TYR A 19 -0.16 2.57 -1.26
C TYR A 19 -0.39 2.63 -2.76
N ALA A 20 -0.84 1.53 -3.38
CA ALA A 20 -1.05 1.46 -4.83
C ALA A 20 -2.07 2.52 -5.28
N LEU A 21 -3.15 2.69 -4.53
CA LEU A 21 -4.16 3.70 -4.80
C LEU A 21 -3.65 5.12 -4.56
N SER A 22 -2.83 5.34 -3.53
CA SER A 22 -2.16 6.63 -3.30
C SER A 22 -1.21 6.97 -4.45
N ALA A 23 -0.46 5.99 -4.96
CA ALA A 23 0.45 6.16 -6.10
C ALA A 23 -0.30 6.48 -7.40
N ILE A 24 -1.52 5.95 -7.56
CA ILE A 24 -2.43 6.31 -8.66
C ILE A 24 -2.95 7.75 -8.53
N GLY A 25 -2.91 8.35 -7.33
CA GLY A 25 -3.36 9.71 -7.05
C GLY A 25 -4.69 9.79 -6.29
N VAL A 26 -5.10 8.70 -5.63
CA VAL A 26 -6.24 8.73 -4.70
C VAL A 26 -5.83 9.49 -3.43
N ASP A 27 -6.64 10.47 -3.04
CA ASP A 27 -6.44 11.28 -1.85
C ASP A 27 -7.37 10.82 -0.72
N PHE A 28 -6.84 9.96 0.14
CA PHE A 28 -7.52 9.48 1.36
C PHE A 28 -7.69 10.56 2.45
N GLY A 29 -7.14 11.76 2.24
CA GLY A 29 -7.35 12.93 3.09
C GLY A 29 -8.70 13.62 2.87
N ARG A 30 -9.30 13.48 1.68
CA ARG A 30 -10.57 14.13 1.32
C ARG A 30 -11.75 13.56 2.08
N GLU A 31 -12.62 14.43 2.59
CA GLU A 31 -13.81 14.04 3.37
C GLU A 31 -14.73 13.09 2.60
N ASP A 32 -14.99 13.33 1.31
CA ASP A 32 -15.85 12.47 0.51
C ASP A 32 -15.31 11.04 0.32
N VAL A 33 -13.99 10.89 0.24
CA VAL A 33 -13.32 9.58 0.20
C VAL A 33 -13.42 8.88 1.56
N LYS A 34 -13.32 9.64 2.66
CA LYS A 34 -13.44 9.11 4.02
C LYS A 34 -14.84 8.59 4.29
N ASP A 35 -15.85 9.41 4.00
CA ASP A 35 -17.24 9.10 4.23
C ASP A 35 -17.66 7.81 3.50
N ILE A 36 -17.24 7.64 2.23
CA ILE A 36 -17.58 6.44 1.48
C ILE A 36 -16.86 5.19 2.00
N LEU A 37 -15.63 5.32 2.50
CA LEU A 37 -14.89 4.19 3.07
C LEU A 37 -15.50 3.73 4.39
N GLU A 38 -15.93 4.67 5.26
CA GLU A 38 -16.59 4.34 6.53
C GLU A 38 -17.91 3.58 6.32
N VAL A 39 -18.66 3.91 5.26
CA VAL A 39 -19.96 3.30 4.97
C VAL A 39 -19.82 2.06 4.07
N CYS A 40 -18.64 1.78 3.51
CA CYS A 40 -18.44 0.64 2.62
C CYS A 40 -18.26 -0.66 3.42
N CYS A 41 -19.36 -1.34 3.69
CA CYS A 41 -19.37 -2.61 4.44
C CYS A 41 -19.18 -3.85 3.56
N PHE A 42 -19.30 -3.73 2.23
CA PHE A 42 -19.32 -4.89 1.32
C PHE A 42 -18.60 -4.59 0.01
N GLY A 43 -17.79 -5.55 -0.46
CA GLY A 43 -17.10 -5.45 -1.74
C GLY A 43 -15.91 -4.46 -1.75
N LEU A 44 -15.41 -4.07 -0.58
CA LEU A 44 -14.26 -3.16 -0.43
C LEU A 44 -13.06 -3.65 -1.25
N GLU A 45 -12.59 -4.88 -0.99
CA GLU A 45 -11.42 -5.42 -1.70
C GLU A 45 -11.61 -5.44 -3.23
N ASP A 46 -12.81 -5.82 -3.69
CA ASP A 46 -13.13 -5.87 -5.11
C ASP A 46 -13.09 -4.48 -5.76
N ALA A 47 -13.65 -3.47 -5.08
CA ALA A 47 -13.63 -2.10 -5.57
C ALA A 47 -12.20 -1.55 -5.63
N LEU A 48 -11.38 -1.78 -4.60
CA LEU A 48 -9.98 -1.36 -4.57
C LEU A 48 -9.18 -2.00 -5.72
N LYS A 49 -9.34 -3.32 -5.90
CA LYS A 49 -8.74 -4.06 -7.04
C LYS A 49 -9.23 -3.52 -8.39
N ALA A 50 -10.52 -3.22 -8.51
CA ALA A 50 -11.11 -2.73 -9.76
C ALA A 50 -10.55 -1.37 -10.17
N VAL A 51 -10.32 -0.46 -9.22
CA VAL A 51 -9.71 0.85 -9.50
C VAL A 51 -8.28 0.70 -10.02
N ILE A 52 -7.48 -0.17 -9.39
CA ILE A 52 -6.12 -0.46 -9.83
C ILE A 52 -6.13 -1.09 -11.23
N ALA A 53 -7.00 -2.08 -11.46
CA ALA A 53 -7.15 -2.73 -12.77
C ALA A 53 -7.54 -1.72 -13.86
N TYR A 54 -8.46 -0.81 -13.55
CA TYR A 54 -8.88 0.25 -14.47
C TYR A 54 -7.75 1.22 -14.77
N TRP A 55 -6.96 1.61 -13.78
CA TRP A 55 -5.77 2.43 -13.99
C TRP A 55 -4.75 1.75 -14.90
N ILE A 56 -4.45 0.47 -14.67
CA ILE A 56 -3.52 -0.30 -15.51
C ILE A 56 -4.01 -0.36 -16.95
N TRP A 57 -5.32 -0.62 -17.14
CA TRP A 57 -5.92 -0.61 -18.48
C TRP A 57 -5.77 0.76 -19.15
N LEU A 58 -6.00 1.86 -18.44
CA LEU A 58 -5.78 3.22 -18.97
C LEU A 58 -4.31 3.46 -19.36
N GLN A 59 -3.36 3.00 -18.54
CA GLN A 59 -1.92 3.10 -18.87
C GLN A 59 -1.57 2.35 -20.15
N GLN A 60 -2.12 1.15 -20.36
CA GLN A 60 -1.92 0.38 -21.60
C GLN A 60 -2.51 1.09 -22.83
N GLN A 61 -3.49 1.96 -22.64
CA GLN A 61 -4.09 2.79 -23.69
C GLN A 61 -3.43 4.18 -23.80
N GLU A 62 -2.35 4.44 -23.05
CA GLU A 62 -1.67 5.73 -22.94
C GLU A 62 -2.60 6.88 -22.54
N LYS A 63 -3.62 6.58 -21.72
CA LYS A 63 -4.60 7.56 -21.23
C LYS A 63 -4.37 7.87 -19.74
N PRO A 64 -4.50 9.15 -19.33
CA PRO A 64 -4.44 9.52 -17.93
C PRO A 64 -5.75 9.17 -17.20
N MET A 65 -5.65 8.92 -15.90
CA MET A 65 -6.80 8.91 -14.99
C MET A 65 -6.93 10.30 -14.36
N GLU A 66 -7.87 11.11 -14.83
CA GLU A 66 -7.97 12.52 -14.43
C GLU A 66 -8.41 12.71 -12.97
N TYR A 67 -9.33 11.86 -12.46
CA TYR A 67 -9.92 12.02 -11.13
C TYR A 67 -9.89 10.70 -10.32
N PRO A 68 -8.71 10.23 -9.86
CA PRO A 68 -8.59 8.95 -9.16
C PRO A 68 -9.49 8.81 -7.93
N SER A 69 -9.61 9.85 -7.12
CA SER A 69 -10.47 9.85 -5.93
C SER A 69 -11.95 9.68 -6.28
N ALA A 70 -12.42 10.34 -7.36
CA ALA A 70 -13.79 10.20 -7.84
C ALA A 70 -14.04 8.81 -8.44
N VAL A 71 -13.04 8.24 -9.11
CA VAL A 71 -13.09 6.86 -9.63
C VAL A 71 -13.21 5.87 -8.47
N LEU A 72 -12.47 6.05 -7.37
CA LEU A 72 -12.61 5.21 -6.18
C LEU A 72 -14.01 5.33 -5.56
N ILE A 73 -14.50 6.56 -5.34
CA ILE A 73 -15.85 6.79 -4.80
C ILE A 73 -16.90 6.10 -5.67
N ARG A 74 -16.77 6.20 -6.99
CA ARG A 74 -17.67 5.53 -7.93
C ARG A 74 -17.56 4.01 -7.85
N ALA A 75 -16.35 3.47 -7.80
CA ALA A 75 -16.12 2.03 -7.71
C ALA A 75 -16.72 1.43 -6.42
N LEU A 76 -16.63 2.15 -5.30
CA LEU A 76 -17.23 1.75 -4.02
C LEU A 76 -18.76 1.80 -4.08
N ASN A 77 -19.33 2.89 -4.60
CA ASN A 77 -20.79 3.04 -4.72
C ASN A 77 -21.43 2.02 -5.69
N GLU A 78 -20.79 1.80 -6.84
CA GLU A 78 -21.29 0.88 -7.87
C GLU A 78 -20.82 -0.57 -7.67
N GLN A 79 -20.10 -0.86 -6.59
CA GLN A 79 -19.55 -2.19 -6.25
C GLN A 79 -18.81 -2.84 -7.42
N TRP A 80 -17.87 -2.10 -8.01
CA TRP A 80 -17.12 -2.59 -9.16
C TRP A 80 -16.43 -3.91 -8.84
N LYS A 81 -16.52 -4.86 -9.78
CA LYS A 81 -15.76 -6.11 -9.73
C LYS A 81 -14.49 -5.97 -10.56
N PRO A 82 -13.35 -6.45 -10.06
CA PRO A 82 -12.11 -6.33 -10.79
C PRO A 82 -12.17 -7.21 -12.04
N LYS A 83 -11.85 -6.63 -13.19
CA LYS A 83 -11.75 -7.37 -14.46
C LYS A 83 -10.28 -7.64 -14.76
N ASN A 84 -9.96 -8.90 -15.08
CA ASN A 84 -8.61 -9.35 -15.43
C ASN A 84 -7.55 -9.08 -14.33
N TRP A 85 -7.94 -9.17 -13.06
CA TRP A 85 -7.02 -8.95 -11.95
C TRP A 85 -5.82 -9.91 -12.00
N CYS A 86 -4.62 -9.37 -11.81
CA CYS A 86 -3.40 -10.15 -11.68
C CYS A 86 -2.61 -9.70 -10.43
N GLU A 87 -2.33 -10.62 -9.51
CA GLU A 87 -1.57 -10.33 -8.28
C GLU A 87 -0.15 -9.81 -8.58
N GLU A 88 0.43 -10.20 -9.72
CA GLU A 88 1.76 -9.75 -10.17
C GLU A 88 1.83 -8.23 -10.38
N TRP A 89 0.69 -7.55 -10.51
CA TRP A 89 0.64 -6.10 -10.66
C TRP A 89 1.19 -5.34 -9.45
N PHE A 90 1.19 -5.93 -8.26
CA PHE A 90 1.87 -5.36 -7.10
C PHE A 90 3.40 -5.31 -7.25
N GLY A 91 3.96 -6.13 -8.15
CA GLY A 91 5.37 -6.09 -8.53
C GLY A 91 5.69 -5.03 -9.59
N LEU A 92 4.69 -4.35 -10.16
CA LEU A 92 4.96 -3.28 -11.14
C LEU A 92 5.68 -2.13 -10.43
N PRO A 93 6.79 -1.61 -10.98
CA PRO A 93 7.54 -0.52 -10.36
C PRO A 93 6.67 0.69 -10.01
N GLN A 94 5.64 0.93 -10.82
CA GLN A 94 4.73 2.08 -10.70
C GLN A 94 3.77 1.97 -9.50
N LEU A 95 3.51 0.74 -9.06
CA LEU A 95 2.63 0.41 -7.94
C LEU A 95 3.40 -0.09 -6.71
N GLN A 96 4.69 -0.37 -6.86
CA GLN A 96 5.57 -0.72 -5.76
C GLN A 96 5.92 0.50 -4.92
N SER A 97 5.81 0.31 -3.61
CA SER A 97 6.20 1.31 -2.64
C SER A 97 7.69 1.40 -2.42
N GLN A 98 8.19 2.54 -1.93
CA GLN A 98 9.60 2.62 -1.55
C GLN A 98 9.91 1.60 -0.45
N GLY A 99 8.95 1.35 0.43
CA GLY A 99 9.02 0.35 1.48
C GLY A 99 9.02 -1.06 0.92
N GLN A 100 8.17 -1.36 -0.06
CA GLN A 100 8.12 -2.64 -0.74
C GLN A 100 9.43 -2.91 -1.51
N ARG A 101 9.92 -1.91 -2.25
CA ARG A 101 11.23 -1.98 -2.92
C ARG A 101 12.36 -2.17 -1.93
N TRP A 102 12.31 -1.51 -0.77
CA TRP A 102 13.28 -1.68 0.30
C TRP A 102 13.22 -3.11 0.85
N TYR A 103 12.02 -3.64 1.11
CA TYR A 103 11.78 -4.98 1.63
C TYR A 103 12.29 -6.09 0.69
N GLU A 104 12.02 -5.95 -0.61
CA GLU A 104 12.54 -6.84 -1.65
C GLU A 104 14.07 -6.73 -1.77
N SER A 105 14.61 -5.51 -1.68
CA SER A 105 16.06 -5.28 -1.73
C SER A 105 16.76 -5.83 -0.49
N ALA A 106 16.14 -5.72 0.69
CA ALA A 106 16.63 -6.30 1.94
C ALA A 106 16.78 -7.81 1.80
N THR A 107 15.85 -8.48 1.11
CA THR A 107 15.97 -9.92 0.84
C THR A 107 17.21 -10.27 0.00
N LYS A 108 17.59 -9.41 -0.96
CA LYS A 108 18.79 -9.62 -1.79
C LYS A 108 20.09 -9.42 -1.01
N ILE A 109 20.10 -8.56 0.01
CA ILE A 109 21.30 -8.19 0.78
C ILE A 109 21.43 -9.02 2.07
N TRP A 110 20.34 -9.20 2.82
CA TRP A 110 20.31 -9.90 4.10
C TRP A 110 19.91 -11.38 3.97
N GLY A 111 19.33 -11.78 2.84
CA GLY A 111 18.70 -13.09 2.69
C GLY A 111 17.28 -13.13 3.26
N TYR A 112 16.52 -14.14 2.86
CA TYR A 112 15.12 -14.31 3.26
C TYR A 112 14.95 -14.48 4.78
N ASP A 113 15.77 -15.33 5.39
CA ASP A 113 15.62 -15.71 6.81
C ASP A 113 15.85 -14.52 7.74
N LEU A 114 16.95 -13.78 7.53
CA LEU A 114 17.28 -12.62 8.35
C LEU A 114 16.26 -11.49 8.17
N ARG A 115 15.81 -11.23 6.94
CA ARG A 115 14.76 -10.23 6.68
C ARG A 115 13.45 -10.59 7.38
N ASN A 116 12.99 -11.84 7.26
CA ASN A 116 11.76 -12.30 7.89
C ASN A 116 11.81 -12.27 9.41
N HIS A 117 12.99 -12.56 10.00
CA HIS A 117 13.16 -12.52 11.45
C HIS A 117 13.24 -11.10 12.00
N THR A 118 13.72 -10.15 11.19
CA THR A 118 14.00 -8.78 11.63
C THR A 118 12.85 -7.82 11.32
N VAL A 119 12.23 -7.96 10.14
CA VAL A 119 11.19 -7.04 9.64
C VAL A 119 9.84 -7.69 9.77
N ALA A 120 9.00 -7.14 10.63
CA ALA A 120 7.63 -7.59 10.84
C ALA A 120 6.71 -7.15 9.68
N ASN A 121 6.77 -5.86 9.30
CA ASN A 121 5.91 -5.31 8.25
C ASN A 121 6.48 -4.00 7.67
N ILE A 122 5.98 -3.58 6.50
CA ILE A 122 6.08 -2.21 6.01
C ILE A 122 4.74 -1.53 6.27
N ALA A 123 4.72 -0.56 7.18
CA ALA A 123 3.53 0.23 7.48
C ALA A 123 3.51 1.52 6.65
N TYR A 124 2.35 1.85 6.11
CA TYR A 124 2.07 3.15 5.51
C TYR A 124 1.21 3.98 6.46
N ASP A 125 1.67 5.18 6.80
CA ASP A 125 0.94 6.14 7.62
C ASP A 125 1.10 7.56 7.08
N ARG A 126 -0.03 8.20 6.75
CA ARG A 126 -0.12 9.61 6.30
C ARG A 126 0.92 10.02 5.26
N GLY A 127 1.03 9.28 4.16
CA GLY A 127 1.98 9.63 3.09
C GLY A 127 3.41 9.15 3.31
N LYS A 128 3.69 8.50 4.44
CA LYS A 128 5.04 8.05 4.81
C LYS A 128 5.06 6.56 5.06
N GLU A 129 6.16 5.94 4.65
CA GLU A 129 6.39 4.52 4.85
C GLU A 129 7.39 4.27 5.96
N TYR A 130 7.08 3.27 6.79
CA TYR A 130 7.87 2.86 7.92
C TYR A 130 8.14 1.37 7.86
N ILE A 131 9.37 0.98 8.08
CA ILE A 131 9.75 -0.40 8.37
C ILE A 131 9.42 -0.64 9.83
N VAL A 132 8.57 -1.62 10.10
CA VAL A 132 8.25 -2.10 11.43
C VAL A 132 9.09 -3.35 11.69
N PHE A 133 9.96 -3.26 12.70
CA PHE A 133 10.81 -4.37 13.09
C PHE A 133 10.10 -5.27 14.12
N THR A 134 10.54 -6.53 14.20
CA THR A 134 9.97 -7.52 15.14
C THR A 134 10.17 -7.15 16.61
N ASN A 135 11.17 -6.32 16.93
CA ASN A 135 11.36 -5.74 18.27
C ASN A 135 10.43 -4.54 18.58
N GLY A 136 9.49 -4.22 17.70
CA GLY A 136 8.53 -3.11 17.87
C GLY A 136 9.06 -1.74 17.45
N LYS A 137 10.34 -1.60 17.11
CA LYS A 137 10.88 -0.33 16.60
C LYS A 137 10.33 -0.04 15.20
N LYS A 138 10.20 1.25 14.90
CA LYS A 138 9.83 1.74 13.57
C LYS A 138 10.95 2.62 13.01
N LEU A 139 11.15 2.57 11.70
CA LEU A 139 12.10 3.43 10.98
C LEU A 139 11.49 3.88 9.66
N LEU A 140 11.58 5.17 9.36
CA LEU A 140 11.18 5.71 8.06
C LEU A 140 11.96 5.03 6.93
N VAL A 141 11.26 4.57 5.90
CA VAL A 141 11.87 3.91 4.72
C VAL A 141 12.91 4.82 4.06
N GLU A 142 12.61 6.11 3.90
CA GLU A 142 13.59 7.09 3.38
C GLU A 142 14.86 7.16 4.24
N THR A 143 14.70 7.06 5.55
CA THR A 143 15.84 7.06 6.48
C THR A 143 16.62 5.77 6.37
N ALA A 144 15.94 4.63 6.21
CA ALA A 144 16.58 3.34 6.02
C ALA A 144 17.43 3.29 4.74
N TRP A 145 16.94 3.86 3.63
CA TRP A 145 17.72 4.02 2.41
C TRP A 145 18.98 4.87 2.62
N ARG A 146 18.88 5.97 3.38
CA ARG A 146 20.03 6.85 3.68
C ARG A 146 21.05 6.19 4.62
N TRP A 147 20.58 5.39 5.57
CA TRP A 147 21.44 4.74 6.56
C TRP A 147 22.21 3.55 5.99
N GLY A 148 21.66 2.90 4.96
CA GLY A 148 22.24 1.69 4.39
C GLY A 148 22.03 0.46 5.27
N TRP A 149 22.29 -0.70 4.69
CA TRP A 149 21.87 -2.00 5.20
C TRP A 149 22.45 -2.36 6.57
N GLU A 150 23.75 -2.21 6.78
CA GLU A 150 24.39 -2.60 8.06
C GLU A 150 23.87 -1.79 9.25
N ARG A 151 23.71 -0.47 9.07
CA ARG A 151 23.23 0.41 10.14
C ARG A 151 21.78 0.14 10.49
N VAL A 152 20.93 -0.14 9.49
CA VAL A 152 19.53 -0.50 9.74
C VAL A 152 19.43 -1.83 10.48
N LEU A 153 20.24 -2.83 10.10
CA LEU A 153 20.27 -4.12 10.79
C LEU A 153 20.68 -3.94 12.26
N ASN A 154 21.73 -3.18 12.54
CA ASN A 154 22.15 -2.88 13.91
C ASN A 154 21.06 -2.15 14.71
N TYR A 155 20.35 -1.19 14.10
CA TYR A 155 19.24 -0.50 14.76
C TYR A 155 18.09 -1.45 15.13
N ALA A 156 17.83 -2.45 14.28
CA ALA A 156 16.76 -3.42 14.44
C ALA A 156 17.09 -4.55 15.44
N THR A 157 18.36 -4.81 15.73
CA THR A 157 18.80 -5.90 16.63
C THR A 157 19.19 -5.45 18.03
N ILE A 158 19.59 -4.18 18.21
CA ILE A 158 19.80 -3.53 19.51
C ILE A 158 18.44 -3.24 20.16
#